data_AF-A0A8X8GN00-F1
#
_entry.id   AF-A0A8X8GN00-F1
#
_cell.length_a   1.000
_cell.length_b   1.000
_cell.length_c   1.000
_cell.angle_alpha   90.00
_cell.angle_beta   90.00
_cell.angle_gamma   90.00
#
_symmetry.space_group_name_H-M   'P 1'
#
loop_
_entity.id
_entity.type
_entity.pdbx_description
1 polymer ?
#
loop_
_entity_poly.entity_id
_entity_poly.type
_entity_poly.pdbx_seq_one_letter_code
_entity_poly.pdbx_strand_id
1 'polypeptide(L)'
;MIQNKQVSLYLNQLQQQYPQAFKRNFLFYSQIKTKGLLDEAKEFIPWILSIMIFCSIYFSLGQYIANHFPQFDSFQANGIAALAIMLFFMIIVPIIIKQIKHSSTHLYQQLNNIPLKLAVLIVLQALNLYFIESTLLQGLLFFFAMSFGFVKFYKENLFRDSTKDTEYYQLQQIRKTCLWAYKQAKKAKFKMRFLAKDSEKYQFYQKRLVTFLELHLELLKYENEMCKTYKYEDLDAYMDSMM
;
A
#
# COMPACT_ATOMS: atom_id res chain seq x y z
N MET A 1 -19.83 -15.17 11.88
CA MET A 1 -19.06 -15.42 10.64
C MET A 1 -19.83 -14.81 9.48
N ILE A 2 -19.24 -13.89 8.72
CA ILE A 2 -19.93 -13.25 7.59
C ILE A 2 -20.15 -14.29 6.49
N GLN A 3 -21.38 -14.45 6.01
CA GLN A 3 -21.66 -15.38 4.91
C GLN A 3 -21.37 -14.73 3.55
N ASN A 4 -20.68 -15.44 2.67
CA ASN A 4 -20.26 -14.97 1.34
C ASN A 4 -21.43 -14.45 0.47
N LYS A 5 -22.62 -15.05 0.59
CA LYS A 5 -23.85 -14.57 -0.06
C LYS A 5 -24.28 -13.17 0.41
N GLN A 6 -24.15 -12.87 1.71
CA GLN A 6 -24.48 -11.57 2.28
C GLN A 6 -23.51 -10.49 1.77
N VAL A 7 -22.21 -10.80 1.70
CA VAL A 7 -21.18 -9.89 1.15
C VAL A 7 -21.49 -9.54 -0.30
N SER A 8 -21.86 -10.55 -1.10
CA SER A 8 -22.19 -10.35 -2.52
C SER A 8 -23.42 -9.46 -2.70
N LEU A 9 -24.48 -9.69 -1.91
CA LEU A 9 -25.68 -8.85 -1.93
C LEU A 9 -25.37 -7.41 -1.53
N TYR A 10 -24.59 -7.22 -0.47
CA TYR A 10 -24.17 -5.89 -0.02
C TYR A 10 -23.33 -5.16 -1.07
N LEU A 11 -22.37 -5.84 -1.70
CA LEU A 11 -21.57 -5.27 -2.78
C LEU A 11 -22.42 -4.88 -3.99
N ASN A 12 -23.42 -5.68 -4.35
CA ASN A 12 -24.34 -5.36 -5.44
C ASN A 12 -25.16 -4.09 -5.11
N GLN A 13 -25.66 -3.97 -3.88
CA GLN A 13 -26.36 -2.77 -3.41
C GLN A 13 -25.45 -1.54 -3.46
N LEU A 14 -24.21 -1.66 -2.97
CA LEU A 14 -23.22 -0.59 -3.03
C LEU A 14 -22.86 -0.21 -4.46
N GLN A 15 -22.78 -1.18 -5.38
CA GLN A 15 -22.48 -0.91 -6.78
C GLN A 15 -23.62 -0.18 -7.48
N GLN A 16 -24.87 -0.50 -7.14
CA GLN A 16 -26.04 0.22 -7.64
C GLN A 16 -26.09 1.67 -7.11
N GLN A 17 -25.82 1.86 -5.81
CA GLN A 17 -25.84 3.19 -5.19
C GLN A 17 -24.62 4.05 -5.59
N TYR A 18 -23.44 3.44 -5.71
CA TYR A 18 -22.16 4.13 -5.90
C TYR A 18 -21.29 3.48 -6.99
N PRO A 19 -21.73 3.47 -8.28
CA PRO A 19 -21.00 2.79 -9.36
C PRO A 19 -19.59 3.36 -9.60
N GLN A 20 -19.35 4.62 -9.24
CA GLN A 20 -18.05 5.27 -9.37
C GLN A 20 -16.99 4.69 -8.42
N ALA A 21 -17.40 4.13 -7.29
CA ALA A 21 -16.48 3.51 -6.32
C ALA A 21 -15.77 2.27 -6.90
N PHE A 22 -16.46 1.55 -7.79
CA PHE A 22 -15.98 0.30 -8.39
C PHE A 22 -15.21 0.53 -9.70
N LYS A 23 -15.67 1.47 -10.54
CA LYS A 23 -15.09 1.68 -11.89
C LYS A 23 -13.83 2.54 -11.90
N ARG A 24 -13.72 3.53 -10.99
CA ARG A 24 -12.70 4.60 -11.08
C ARG A 24 -11.74 4.66 -9.89
N ASN A 25 -11.83 3.73 -8.94
CA ASN A 25 -10.97 3.71 -7.76
C ASN A 25 -10.00 2.53 -7.79
N PHE A 26 -8.71 2.86 -7.59
CA PHE A 26 -7.61 1.90 -7.58
C PHE A 26 -6.89 1.94 -6.23
N LEU A 27 -6.45 0.77 -5.79
CA LEU A 27 -5.58 0.60 -4.64
C LEU A 27 -4.20 0.23 -5.16
N PHE A 28 -3.16 0.84 -4.64
CA PHE A 28 -1.76 0.56 -5.01
C PHE A 28 -1.10 -0.50 -4.12
N TYR A 29 -1.89 -1.25 -3.35
CA TYR A 29 -1.40 -2.28 -2.45
C TYR A 29 -2.23 -3.57 -2.56
N SER A 30 -1.70 -4.68 -2.03
CA SER A 30 -2.36 -5.99 -1.97
C SER A 30 -2.80 -6.49 -3.35
N GLN A 31 -1.93 -6.37 -4.36
CA GLN A 31 -2.20 -6.93 -5.69
C GLN A 31 -2.14 -8.46 -5.67
N ILE A 32 -1.17 -9.00 -4.93
CA ILE A 32 -1.00 -10.44 -4.71
C ILE A 32 -1.44 -10.79 -3.30
N LYS A 33 -2.28 -11.82 -3.18
CA LYS A 33 -2.72 -12.39 -1.90
C LYS A 33 -2.16 -13.80 -1.78
N THR A 34 -1.52 -14.08 -0.65
CA THR A 34 -0.83 -15.34 -0.39
C THR A 34 -1.35 -15.99 0.90
N LYS A 35 -1.48 -17.31 0.88
CA LYS A 35 -2.00 -18.08 2.01
C LYS A 35 -0.99 -18.19 3.16
N GLY A 36 0.29 -18.01 2.87
CA GLY A 36 1.37 -17.98 3.87
C GLY A 36 2.72 -18.23 3.20
N LEU A 37 3.71 -18.58 4.03
CA LEU A 37 5.11 -18.78 3.61
C LEU A 37 5.26 -19.91 2.56
N LEU A 38 4.33 -20.88 2.53
CA LEU A 38 4.40 -22.05 1.65
C LEU A 38 3.79 -21.82 0.24
N ASP A 39 3.20 -20.66 -0.05
CA ASP A 39 2.81 -20.29 -1.44
C ASP A 39 4.02 -19.68 -2.17
N GLU A 40 5.16 -20.38 -2.11
CA GLU A 40 6.52 -19.91 -2.43
C GLU A 40 6.60 -19.20 -3.78
N ALA A 41 5.97 -19.78 -4.81
CA ALA A 41 6.01 -19.21 -6.16
C ALA A 41 5.44 -17.79 -6.21
N LYS A 42 4.31 -17.52 -5.51
CA LYS A 42 3.72 -16.19 -5.46
C LYS A 42 4.49 -15.24 -4.55
N GLU A 43 5.26 -15.77 -3.60
CA GLU A 43 6.14 -14.96 -2.75
C GLU A 43 7.29 -14.33 -3.54
N PHE A 44 7.79 -15.01 -4.58
CA PHE A 44 8.90 -14.53 -5.40
C PHE A 44 8.46 -13.53 -6.49
N ILE A 45 7.20 -13.53 -6.91
CA ILE A 45 6.72 -12.63 -7.98
C ILE A 45 7.03 -11.15 -7.70
N PRO A 46 6.70 -10.57 -6.53
CA PRO A 46 7.02 -9.18 -6.23
C PRO A 46 8.52 -8.91 -6.22
N TRP A 47 9.34 -9.88 -5.79
CA TRP A 47 10.80 -9.75 -5.77
C TRP A 47 11.38 -9.72 -7.18
N ILE A 48 10.95 -10.64 -8.04
CA ILE A 48 11.35 -10.68 -9.45
C ILE A 48 10.98 -9.35 -10.13
N LEU A 49 9.74 -8.88 -9.95
CA LEU A 49 9.30 -7.59 -10.49
C LEU A 49 10.14 -6.43 -9.96
N SER A 50 10.43 -6.42 -8.64
CA SER A 50 11.25 -5.39 -8.03
C SER A 50 12.66 -5.35 -8.63
N ILE A 51 13.30 -6.51 -8.78
CA ILE A 51 14.64 -6.62 -9.36
C ILE A 51 14.62 -6.16 -10.82
N MET A 52 13.67 -6.65 -11.62
CA MET A 52 13.56 -6.28 -13.03
C MET A 52 13.39 -4.78 -13.24
N ILE A 53 12.61 -4.11 -12.38
CA ILE A 53 12.34 -2.68 -12.49
C ILE A 53 13.51 -1.88 -11.92
N PHE A 54 13.82 -2.08 -10.64
CA PHE A 54 14.69 -1.16 -9.90
C PHE A 54 16.18 -1.43 -10.11
N CYS A 55 16.61 -2.68 -10.36
CA CYS A 55 18.02 -2.92 -10.72
C CYS A 55 18.34 -2.34 -12.10
N SER A 56 17.42 -2.49 -13.07
CA SER A 56 17.59 -1.89 -14.40
C SER A 56 17.68 -0.37 -14.34
N ILE A 57 16.79 0.27 -13.56
CA ILE A 57 16.83 1.72 -13.33
C ILE A 57 18.12 2.12 -12.59
N TYR A 58 18.52 1.36 -11.56
CA TYR A 58 19.73 1.63 -10.78
C TYR A 58 20.98 1.66 -11.67
N PHE A 59 21.20 0.62 -12.49
CA PHE A 59 22.37 0.57 -13.37
C PHE A 59 22.30 1.63 -14.47
N SER A 60 21.13 1.81 -15.09
CA SER A 60 20.94 2.83 -16.13
C SER A 60 21.19 4.25 -15.60
N LEU A 61 20.66 4.56 -14.42
CA LEU A 61 20.82 5.85 -13.77
C LEU A 61 22.25 6.06 -13.27
N GLY A 62 22.88 5.03 -12.70
CA GLY A 62 24.28 5.07 -12.28
C GLY A 62 25.21 5.36 -13.45
N GLN A 63 25.04 4.67 -14.58
CA GLN A 63 25.81 4.93 -15.79
C GLN A 63 25.55 6.35 -16.33
N TYR A 64 24.28 6.79 -16.34
CA TYR A 64 23.93 8.14 -16.77
C TYR A 64 24.63 9.20 -15.93
N ILE A 65 24.64 9.04 -14.60
CA ILE A 65 25.30 9.96 -13.66
C ILE A 65 26.82 9.95 -13.90
N ALA A 66 27.45 8.79 -13.98
CA ALA A 66 28.89 8.68 -14.21
C ALA A 66 29.33 9.36 -15.52
N ASN A 67 28.52 9.26 -16.58
CA ASN A 67 28.82 9.85 -17.87
C ASN A 67 28.66 11.39 -17.89
N HIS A 68 27.70 11.95 -17.14
CA HIS A 68 27.39 13.38 -17.17
C HIS A 68 28.07 14.18 -16.04
N PHE A 69 28.48 13.51 -14.97
CA PHE A 69 29.11 14.11 -13.81
C PHE A 69 30.47 13.44 -13.55
N PRO A 70 31.52 13.83 -14.29
CA PRO A 70 32.84 13.17 -14.24
C PRO A 70 33.55 13.31 -12.89
N GLN A 71 33.05 14.18 -12.01
CA GLN A 71 33.51 14.33 -10.63
C GLN A 71 33.14 13.16 -9.71
N PHE A 72 32.16 12.33 -10.09
CA PHE A 72 31.74 11.17 -9.31
C PHE A 72 32.38 9.91 -9.87
N ASP A 73 33.00 9.11 -8.99
CA ASP A 73 33.46 7.79 -9.38
C ASP A 73 32.27 6.82 -9.59
N SER A 74 32.58 5.60 -10.03
CA SER A 74 31.56 4.58 -10.30
C SER A 74 30.79 4.14 -9.05
N PHE A 75 31.42 4.18 -7.88
CA PHE A 75 30.76 3.85 -6.62
C PHE A 75 29.75 4.94 -6.24
N GLN A 76 30.18 6.20 -6.22
CA GLN A 76 29.38 7.38 -5.91
C GLN A 76 28.23 7.53 -6.90
N ALA A 77 28.46 7.38 -8.21
CA ALA A 77 27.41 7.48 -9.22
C ALA A 77 26.30 6.45 -8.99
N ASN A 78 26.67 5.19 -8.71
CA ASN A 78 25.73 4.14 -8.36
C ASN A 78 25.05 4.39 -7.01
N GLY A 79 25.78 4.90 -6.02
CA GLY A 79 25.24 5.27 -4.71
C GLY A 79 24.19 6.38 -4.80
N ILE A 80 24.43 7.39 -5.65
CA ILE A 80 23.46 8.45 -5.96
C ILE A 80 22.25 7.87 -6.66
N ALA A 81 22.42 6.94 -7.61
CA ALA A 81 21.31 6.25 -8.26
C ALA A 81 20.44 5.47 -7.26
N ALA A 82 21.05 4.73 -6.33
CA ALA A 82 20.32 4.06 -5.24
C ALA A 82 19.56 5.07 -4.39
N LEU A 83 20.20 6.17 -3.96
CA LEU A 83 19.55 7.22 -3.17
C LEU A 83 18.37 7.86 -3.91
N ALA A 84 18.49 8.13 -5.21
CA ALA A 84 17.41 8.68 -6.02
C ALA A 84 16.18 7.75 -6.04
N ILE A 85 16.39 6.45 -6.21
CA ILE A 85 15.32 5.44 -6.15
C ILE A 85 14.72 5.36 -4.74
N MET A 86 15.54 5.37 -3.69
CA MET A 86 15.06 5.36 -2.31
C MET A 86 14.23 6.61 -1.98
N LEU A 87 14.66 7.80 -2.44
CA LEU A 87 13.89 9.05 -2.28
C LEU A 87 12.58 9.00 -3.07
N PHE A 88 12.56 8.39 -4.25
CA PHE A 88 11.32 8.12 -4.97
C PHE A 88 10.37 7.24 -4.14
N PHE A 89 10.87 6.16 -3.50
CA PHE A 89 10.07 5.38 -2.57
C PHE A 89 9.56 6.22 -1.39
N MET A 90 10.35 7.16 -0.88
CA MET A 90 9.94 8.05 0.22
C MET A 90 8.76 8.95 -0.17
N ILE A 91 8.57 9.23 -1.45
CA ILE A 91 7.41 9.97 -1.97
C ILE A 91 6.20 9.05 -2.12
N ILE A 92 6.38 7.86 -2.70
CA ILE A 92 5.28 6.95 -3.04
C ILE A 92 4.71 6.23 -1.81
N VAL A 93 5.58 5.73 -0.94
CA VAL A 93 5.18 4.89 0.20
C VAL A 93 4.19 5.59 1.14
N PRO A 94 4.38 6.86 1.55
CA PRO A 94 3.39 7.57 2.37
C PRO A 94 2.02 7.69 1.70
N ILE A 95 1.97 7.80 0.37
CA ILE A 95 0.71 7.84 -0.39
C ILE A 95 -0.01 6.49 -0.26
N ILE A 96 0.73 5.38 -0.42
CA ILE A 96 0.18 4.02 -0.27
C ILE A 96 -0.28 3.79 1.17
N ILE A 97 0.55 4.11 2.17
CA ILE A 97 0.20 3.98 3.60
C ILE A 97 -1.06 4.77 3.94
N LYS A 98 -1.25 5.95 3.34
CA LYS A 98 -2.47 6.73 3.51
C LYS A 98 -3.69 6.06 2.87
N GLN A 99 -3.54 5.38 1.74
CA GLN A 99 -4.62 4.55 1.19
C GLN A 99 -4.98 3.43 2.15
N ILE A 100 -3.98 2.69 2.65
CA ILE A 100 -4.16 1.57 3.58
C ILE A 100 -4.86 2.06 4.85
N LYS A 101 -4.41 3.16 5.47
CA LYS A 101 -5.02 3.77 6.65
C LYS A 101 -6.54 3.98 6.53
N HIS A 102 -7.01 4.30 5.33
CA HIS A 102 -8.41 4.59 5.03
C HIS A 102 -9.12 3.49 4.23
N SER A 103 -8.58 2.27 4.26
CA SER A 103 -9.24 1.12 3.62
C SER A 103 -9.02 -0.20 4.32
N SER A 104 -7.94 -0.37 5.08
CA SER A 104 -7.67 -1.60 5.84
C SER A 104 -6.98 -1.30 7.17
N THR A 105 -7.61 -1.74 8.25
CA THR A 105 -7.10 -1.52 9.62
C THR A 105 -5.93 -2.45 9.94
N HIS A 106 -6.11 -3.73 9.66
CA HIS A 106 -5.10 -4.77 9.90
C HIS A 106 -3.79 -4.49 9.15
N LEU A 107 -3.87 -4.22 7.84
CA LEU A 107 -2.67 -3.89 7.05
C LEU A 107 -1.99 -2.60 7.51
N TYR A 108 -2.76 -1.61 7.98
CA TYR A 108 -2.18 -0.37 8.46
C TYR A 108 -1.33 -0.61 9.71
N GLN A 109 -1.80 -1.42 10.65
CA GLN A 109 -1.03 -1.76 11.86
C GLN A 109 0.29 -2.45 11.53
N GLN A 110 0.32 -3.29 10.49
CA GLN A 110 1.53 -3.99 10.08
C GLN A 110 2.54 -3.11 9.33
N LEU A 111 2.07 -2.12 8.57
CA LEU A 111 2.89 -1.39 7.59
C LEU A 111 3.12 0.09 7.93
N ASN A 112 2.43 0.66 8.94
CA ASN A 112 2.51 2.08 9.29
C ASN A 112 3.92 2.63 9.51
N ASN A 113 4.85 1.82 10.01
CA ASN A 113 6.22 2.21 10.33
C ASN A 113 7.19 2.11 9.15
N ILE A 114 6.74 1.64 7.98
CA ILE A 114 7.60 1.51 6.80
C ILE A 114 8.24 2.83 6.34
N PRO A 115 7.53 3.99 6.30
CA PRO A 115 8.16 5.26 5.95
C PRO A 115 9.37 5.59 6.85
N LEU A 116 9.28 5.30 8.14
CA LEU A 116 10.37 5.51 9.08
C LEU A 116 11.54 4.57 8.79
N LYS A 117 11.27 3.29 8.53
CA LYS A 117 12.31 2.31 8.13
C LYS A 117 13.02 2.75 6.86
N LEU A 118 12.28 3.27 5.88
CA LEU A 118 12.85 3.78 4.63
C LEU A 118 13.73 5.02 4.87
N ALA A 119 13.30 5.94 5.73
CA ALA A 119 14.09 7.11 6.09
C ALA A 119 15.42 6.72 6.76
N VAL A 120 15.40 5.73 7.65
CA VAL A 120 16.63 5.18 8.27
C VAL A 120 17.56 4.60 7.20
N LEU A 121 17.03 3.82 6.26
CA LEU A 121 17.84 3.27 5.15
C LEU A 121 18.47 4.35 4.26
N ILE A 122 17.73 5.42 3.98
CA ILE A 122 18.24 6.56 3.19
C ILE A 122 19.42 7.23 3.91
N VAL A 123 19.29 7.47 5.22
CA VAL A 123 20.37 8.04 6.02
C VAL A 123 21.59 7.11 6.04
N LEU A 124 21.38 5.81 6.26
CA LEU A 124 22.48 4.83 6.23
C LEU A 124 23.14 4.76 4.85
N GLN A 125 22.36 4.87 3.77
CA GLN A 125 22.91 4.88 2.41
C GLN A 125 23.72 6.15 2.13
N ALA A 126 23.27 7.31 2.63
CA ALA A 126 24.03 8.56 2.52
C ALA A 126 25.35 8.50 3.32
N LEU A 127 25.32 7.90 4.52
CA LEU A 127 26.54 7.66 5.32
C LEU A 127 27.47 6.67 4.62
N ASN A 128 26.93 5.61 4.01
CA ASN A 128 27.75 4.68 3.24
C ASN A 128 28.41 5.38 2.05
N LEU A 129 27.70 6.27 1.37
CA LEU A 129 28.23 7.01 0.23
C LEU A 129 29.38 7.96 0.62
N TYR A 130 29.27 8.64 1.76
CA TYR A 130 30.23 9.68 2.14
C TYR A 130 31.38 9.19 3.03
N PHE A 131 31.19 8.13 3.82
CA PHE A 131 32.18 7.71 4.83
C PHE A 131 32.69 6.27 4.67
N ILE A 132 31.82 5.31 4.34
CA ILE A 132 32.17 3.87 4.42
C ILE A 132 32.64 3.33 3.06
N GLU A 133 32.04 3.82 1.98
CA GLU A 133 32.33 3.44 0.60
C GLU A 133 32.23 1.93 0.31
N SER A 134 31.27 1.24 0.96
CA SER A 134 31.09 -0.21 0.80
C SER A 134 30.02 -0.56 -0.24
N THR A 135 30.44 -1.22 -1.32
CA THR A 135 29.54 -1.77 -2.35
C THR A 135 28.60 -2.85 -1.79
N LEU A 136 29.09 -3.69 -0.87
CA LEU A 136 28.27 -4.70 -0.22
C LEU A 136 27.14 -4.06 0.59
N LEU A 137 27.49 -3.06 1.42
CA LEU A 137 26.52 -2.35 2.23
C LEU A 137 25.49 -1.62 1.36
N GLN A 138 25.93 -0.99 0.26
CA GLN A 138 25.05 -0.36 -0.72
C GLN A 138 24.04 -1.37 -1.30
N GLY A 139 24.50 -2.55 -1.71
CA GLY A 139 23.65 -3.61 -2.21
C GLY A 139 22.60 -4.06 -1.18
N LEU A 140 23.02 -4.26 0.07
CA LEU A 140 22.13 -4.67 1.16
C LEU A 140 21.09 -3.59 1.49
N LEU A 141 21.51 -2.32 1.60
CA LEU A 141 20.59 -1.20 1.87
C LEU A 141 19.59 -1.03 0.73
N PHE A 142 20.03 -1.16 -0.52
CA PHE A 142 19.16 -1.10 -1.68
C PHE A 142 18.15 -2.27 -1.72
N PHE A 143 18.58 -3.48 -1.39
CA PHE A 143 17.71 -4.64 -1.25
C PHE A 143 16.61 -4.41 -0.20
N PHE A 144 16.96 -3.91 0.99
CA PHE A 144 15.96 -3.59 2.01
C PHE A 144 15.04 -2.44 1.59
N ALA A 145 15.56 -1.44 0.89
CA ALA A 145 14.73 -0.35 0.37
C ALA A 145 13.73 -0.84 -0.68
N MET A 146 14.09 -1.78 -1.55
CA MET A 146 13.15 -2.46 -2.45
C MET A 146 12.09 -3.25 -1.69
N SER A 147 12.49 -3.98 -0.64
CA SER A 147 11.58 -4.74 0.20
C SER A 147 10.49 -3.84 0.81
N PHE A 148 10.94 -2.77 1.47
CA PHE A 148 10.07 -1.82 2.17
C PHE A 148 9.35 -0.88 1.21
N GLY A 149 9.96 -0.51 0.08
CA GLY A 149 9.44 0.45 -0.88
C GLY A 149 8.43 -0.13 -1.86
N PHE A 150 8.50 -1.44 -2.13
CA PHE A 150 7.69 -2.08 -3.17
C PHE A 150 7.11 -3.43 -2.71
N VAL A 151 7.95 -4.41 -2.38
CA VAL A 151 7.54 -5.82 -2.15
C VAL A 151 6.45 -5.94 -1.10
N LYS A 152 6.64 -5.29 0.07
CA LYS A 152 5.68 -5.37 1.19
C LYS A 152 4.33 -4.73 0.91
N PHE A 153 4.22 -3.85 -0.09
CA PHE A 153 2.95 -3.26 -0.49
C PHE A 153 2.27 -4.05 -1.59
N TYR A 154 3.05 -4.67 -2.47
CA TYR A 154 2.52 -5.43 -3.59
C TYR A 154 1.82 -6.72 -3.14
N LYS A 155 2.31 -7.32 -2.04
CA LYS A 155 1.88 -8.61 -1.51
C LYS A 155 1.21 -8.48 -0.13
N GLU A 156 0.15 -9.25 0.10
CA GLU A 156 -0.48 -9.45 1.41
C GLU A 156 -0.51 -10.94 1.78
N ASN A 157 -0.22 -11.24 3.06
CA ASN A 157 0.00 -12.61 3.57
C ASN A 157 -1.04 -13.00 4.60
N LEU A 158 -0.96 -14.27 5.03
CA LEU A 158 -1.69 -14.88 6.14
C LEU A 158 -3.18 -15.06 5.84
N PHE A 159 -3.54 -15.28 4.58
CA PHE A 159 -4.89 -15.72 4.25
C PHE A 159 -5.07 -17.19 4.58
N ARG A 160 -6.23 -17.57 5.13
CA ARG A 160 -6.52 -18.96 5.47
C ARG A 160 -6.61 -19.82 4.21
N ASP A 161 -6.26 -21.10 4.32
CA ASP A 161 -6.34 -22.01 3.18
C ASP A 161 -7.76 -22.18 2.65
N SER A 162 -8.75 -22.05 3.53
CA SER A 162 -10.17 -22.09 3.21
C SER A 162 -10.66 -20.86 2.43
N THR A 163 -9.87 -19.78 2.35
CA THR A 163 -10.28 -18.55 1.69
C THR A 163 -10.26 -18.71 0.17
N LYS A 164 -11.38 -18.34 -0.46
CA LYS A 164 -11.60 -18.48 -1.90
C LYS A 164 -11.26 -17.20 -2.66
N ASP A 165 -11.02 -17.34 -3.97
CA ASP A 165 -10.74 -16.18 -4.84
C ASP A 165 -11.89 -15.16 -4.88
N THR A 166 -13.13 -15.63 -4.72
CA THR A 166 -14.30 -14.74 -4.61
C THR A 166 -14.23 -13.85 -3.36
N GLU A 167 -13.72 -14.38 -2.26
CA GLU A 167 -13.57 -13.66 -0.98
C GLU A 167 -12.45 -12.64 -1.05
N TYR A 168 -11.35 -12.98 -1.74
CA TYR A 168 -10.28 -12.04 -2.10
C TYR A 168 -10.77 -10.88 -2.94
N TYR A 169 -11.59 -11.16 -3.95
CA TYR A 169 -12.20 -10.13 -4.80
C TYR A 169 -13.11 -9.23 -3.97
N GLN A 170 -14.02 -9.81 -3.19
CA GLN A 170 -14.97 -9.07 -2.35
C GLN A 170 -14.27 -8.15 -1.36
N LEU A 171 -13.24 -8.66 -0.66
CA LEU A 171 -12.43 -7.86 0.26
C LEU A 171 -11.78 -6.67 -0.46
N GLN A 172 -11.23 -6.89 -1.65
CA GLN A 172 -10.63 -5.82 -2.44
C GLN A 172 -11.66 -4.76 -2.87
N GLN A 173 -12.89 -5.17 -3.21
CA GLN A 173 -13.96 -4.23 -3.58
C GLN A 173 -14.45 -3.42 -2.37
N ILE A 174 -14.58 -4.03 -1.20
CA ILE A 174 -14.89 -3.31 0.04
C ILE A 174 -13.82 -2.27 0.34
N ARG A 175 -12.52 -2.65 0.28
CA ARG A 175 -11.40 -1.72 0.50
C ARG A 175 -11.40 -0.57 -0.51
N LYS A 176 -11.68 -0.85 -1.79
CA LYS A 176 -11.83 0.18 -2.84
C LYS A 176 -12.98 1.13 -2.51
N THR A 177 -14.14 0.61 -2.15
CA THR A 177 -15.31 1.44 -1.83
C THR A 177 -15.07 2.26 -0.56
N CYS A 178 -14.40 1.69 0.43
CA CYS A 178 -14.03 2.37 1.68
C CYS A 178 -13.11 3.57 1.42
N LEU A 179 -12.05 3.38 0.61
CA LEU A 179 -11.17 4.48 0.22
C LEU A 179 -11.90 5.56 -0.59
N TRP A 180 -12.83 5.14 -1.46
CA TRP A 180 -13.62 6.07 -2.26
C TRP A 180 -14.53 6.92 -1.38
N ALA A 181 -15.23 6.32 -0.42
CA ALA A 181 -16.09 7.03 0.54
C ALA A 181 -15.29 8.09 1.31
N TYR A 182 -14.10 7.74 1.80
CA TYR A 182 -13.17 8.68 2.42
C TYR A 182 -12.77 9.84 1.49
N LYS A 183 -12.43 9.55 0.22
CA LYS A 183 -12.11 10.58 -0.77
C LYS A 183 -13.29 11.53 -1.02
N GLN A 184 -14.52 11.02 -1.07
CA GLN A 184 -15.72 11.85 -1.25
C GLN A 184 -15.99 12.72 -0.02
N ALA A 185 -15.84 12.18 1.20
CA ALA A 185 -15.94 12.95 2.42
C ALA A 185 -14.92 14.09 2.43
N LYS A 186 -13.65 13.82 2.10
CA LYS A 186 -12.61 14.85 2.00
C LYS A 186 -12.94 15.92 0.95
N LYS A 187 -13.47 15.51 -0.21
CA LYS A 187 -13.90 16.43 -1.28
C LYS A 187 -15.05 17.33 -0.83
N ALA A 188 -16.05 16.79 -0.13
CA ALA A 188 -17.14 17.56 0.44
C ALA A 188 -16.62 18.57 1.46
N LYS A 189 -15.79 18.13 2.41
CA LYS A 189 -15.16 19.00 3.41
C LYS A 189 -14.32 20.11 2.79
N PHE A 190 -13.57 19.81 1.73
CA PHE A 190 -12.78 20.82 1.02
C PHE A 190 -13.67 21.87 0.36
N LYS A 191 -14.73 21.46 -0.34
CA LYS A 191 -15.68 22.40 -0.96
C LYS A 191 -16.37 23.30 0.06
N MET A 192 -16.70 22.79 1.24
CA MET A 192 -17.29 23.59 2.32
C MET A 192 -16.41 24.72 2.80
N ARG A 193 -15.07 24.64 2.65
CA ARG A 193 -14.15 25.72 3.07
C ARG A 193 -14.31 27.00 2.25
N PHE A 194 -14.86 26.89 1.04
CA PHE A 194 -15.03 28.01 0.11
C PHE A 194 -16.49 28.48 0.00
N LEU A 195 -17.38 27.98 0.87
CA LEU A 195 -18.80 28.31 0.83
C LEU A 195 -19.20 29.04 2.11
N ALA A 196 -20.11 30.01 1.97
CA ALA A 196 -20.74 30.67 3.12
C ALA A 196 -21.59 29.67 3.91
N LYS A 197 -21.50 29.70 5.25
CA LYS A 197 -22.17 28.75 6.15
C LYS A 197 -23.69 28.75 6.00
N ASP A 198 -24.27 29.91 5.70
CA ASP A 198 -25.72 30.09 5.57
C ASP A 198 -26.25 29.72 4.18
N SER A 199 -25.38 29.34 3.25
CA SER A 199 -25.80 28.93 1.91
C SER A 199 -26.40 27.52 1.90
N GLU A 200 -27.46 27.32 1.13
CA GLU A 200 -28.05 25.98 0.88
C GLU A 200 -26.99 25.00 0.36
N LYS A 201 -26.03 25.48 -0.44
CA LYS A 201 -24.90 24.68 -0.94
C LYS A 201 -24.02 24.17 0.19
N TYR A 202 -23.77 24.96 1.24
CA TYR A 202 -23.01 24.52 2.40
C TYR A 202 -23.74 23.40 3.15
N GLN A 203 -25.05 23.57 3.41
CA GLN A 203 -25.88 22.55 4.06
C GLN A 203 -25.93 21.24 3.24
N PHE A 204 -26.03 21.34 1.91
CA PHE A 204 -25.96 20.19 1.02
C PHE A 204 -24.64 19.42 1.17
N TYR A 205 -23.49 20.10 1.14
CA TYR A 205 -22.20 19.44 1.32
C TYR A 205 -21.99 18.91 2.73
N GLN A 206 -22.58 19.55 3.75
CA GLN A 206 -22.56 19.05 5.13
C GLN A 206 -23.30 17.72 5.24
N LYS A 207 -24.52 17.61 4.69
CA LYS A 207 -25.26 16.34 4.66
C LYS A 207 -24.46 15.25 3.93
N ARG A 208 -23.90 15.56 2.75
CA ARG A 208 -23.03 14.64 2.00
C ARG A 208 -21.80 14.21 2.78
N LEU A 209 -21.19 15.11 3.53
CA LEU A 209 -20.02 14.81 4.35
C LEU A 209 -20.36 13.77 5.41
N VAL A 210 -21.47 13.95 6.13
CA VAL A 210 -21.94 13.01 7.17
C VAL A 210 -22.22 11.64 6.54
N THR A 211 -23.01 11.58 5.46
CA THR A 211 -23.33 10.33 4.77
C THR A 211 -22.08 9.55 4.34
N PHE A 212 -21.08 10.23 3.77
CA PHE A 212 -19.86 9.54 3.33
C PHE A 212 -18.93 9.15 4.49
N LEU A 213 -18.97 9.85 5.62
CA LEU A 213 -18.23 9.46 6.81
C LEU A 213 -18.85 8.23 7.47
N GLU A 214 -20.18 8.19 7.58
CA GLU A 214 -20.91 7.03 8.09
C GLU A 214 -20.64 5.79 7.21
N LEU A 215 -20.77 5.94 5.88
CA LEU A 215 -20.44 4.88 4.94
C LEU A 215 -18.98 4.41 5.08
N HIS A 216 -18.03 5.34 5.25
CA HIS A 216 -16.63 4.99 5.43
C HIS A 216 -16.40 4.18 6.72
N LEU A 217 -17.03 4.58 7.84
CA LEU A 217 -16.91 3.87 9.12
C LEU A 217 -17.56 2.49 9.05
N GLU A 218 -18.73 2.36 8.43
CA GLU A 218 -19.41 1.08 8.21
C GLU A 218 -18.54 0.13 7.40
N LEU A 219 -18.03 0.57 6.25
CA LEU A 219 -17.17 -0.24 5.39
C LEU A 219 -15.87 -0.65 6.07
N LEU A 220 -15.30 0.22 6.90
CA LEU A 220 -14.06 -0.07 7.63
C LEU A 220 -14.28 -1.10 8.75
N LYS A 221 -15.42 -1.06 9.43
CA LYS A 221 -15.82 -2.12 10.38
C LYS A 221 -16.05 -3.44 9.66
N TYR A 222 -16.77 -3.40 8.53
CA TYR A 222 -17.06 -4.58 7.73
C TYR A 222 -15.78 -5.21 7.16
N GLU A 223 -14.84 -4.41 6.68
CA GLU A 223 -13.53 -4.88 6.23
C GLU A 223 -12.74 -5.59 7.33
N ASN A 224 -12.78 -5.06 8.56
CA ASN A 224 -12.11 -5.66 9.70
C ASN A 224 -12.71 -7.03 10.06
N GLU A 225 -14.03 -7.15 10.06
CA GLU A 225 -14.71 -8.44 10.29
C GLU A 225 -14.42 -9.47 9.19
N MET A 226 -14.35 -9.03 7.94
CA MET A 226 -13.92 -9.88 6.82
C MET A 226 -12.46 -10.33 6.99
N CYS A 227 -11.54 -9.43 7.38
CA CYS A 227 -10.15 -9.77 7.62
C CYS A 227 -9.99 -10.83 8.73
N LYS A 228 -10.70 -10.67 9.85
CA LYS A 228 -10.69 -11.68 10.93
C LYS A 228 -11.19 -13.06 10.48
N THR A 229 -12.12 -13.08 9.52
CA THR A 229 -12.66 -14.33 8.96
C THR A 229 -11.70 -14.96 7.95
N TYR A 230 -11.05 -14.14 7.12
CA TYR A 230 -10.25 -14.60 5.98
C TYR A 230 -8.77 -14.77 6.29
N LYS A 231 -8.28 -14.20 7.39
CA LYS A 231 -6.87 -14.20 7.74
C LYS A 231 -6.62 -14.84 9.10
N TYR A 232 -5.39 -15.28 9.31
CA TYR A 232 -4.86 -15.54 10.64
C TYR A 232 -4.56 -14.21 11.33
N GLU A 233 -4.75 -14.16 12.65
CA GLU A 233 -4.54 -12.94 13.44
C GLU A 233 -3.05 -12.57 13.51
N ASP A 234 -2.19 -13.57 13.60
CA ASP A 234 -0.75 -13.46 13.62
C ASP A 234 -0.07 -14.67 12.96
N LEU A 235 1.26 -14.65 12.99
CA LEU A 235 2.09 -15.72 12.45
C LEU A 235 2.02 -16.97 13.34
N ASP A 236 1.84 -16.80 14.65
CA ASP A 236 1.77 -17.91 15.61
C ASP A 236 0.51 -18.74 15.36
N ALA A 237 -0.66 -18.11 15.22
CA ALA A 237 -1.91 -18.76 14.85
C ALA A 237 -1.85 -19.44 13.47
N TYR A 238 -1.03 -18.91 12.55
CA TYR A 238 -0.77 -19.56 11.26
C TYR A 238 0.09 -20.82 11.45
N MET A 239 1.19 -20.72 12.20
CA MET A 239 2.09 -21.84 12.50
C MET A 239 1.36 -22.96 13.25
N ASP A 240 0.54 -22.61 14.24
CA ASP A 240 -0.30 -23.55 14.99
C ASP A 240 -1.30 -24.29 14.10
N SER A 241 -1.77 -23.65 13.01
CA SER A 241 -2.68 -24.31 12.06
C SER A 241 -1.99 -25.29 11.10
N MET A 242 -0.66 -25.27 11.06
CA MET A 242 0.17 -26.18 10.25
C MET A 242 0.72 -27.36 11.05
N MET A 243 0.64 -27.33 12.39
CA MET A 243 1.00 -28.43 13.30
C MET A 243 -0.20 -29.35 13.55
#